data_AF-A0A0P6XNH5-F1
#
_entry.id   AF-A0A0P6XNH5-F1
#
_cell.length_a   1.000
_cell.length_b   1.000
_cell.length_c   1.000
_cell.angle_alpha   90.00
_cell.angle_beta   90.00
_cell.angle_gamma   90.00
#
_symmetry.space_group_name_H-M   'P 1'
#
loop_
_entity.id
_entity.type
_entity.pdbx_description
1 polymer ?
#
loop_
_entity_poly.entity_id
_entity_poly.type
_entity_poly.pdbx_seq_one_letter_code
_entity_poly.pdbx_strand_id
1 'polypeptide(L)'
;MKLPSQIDIQVVCNDEQNLGDIIVRMIVRSGSKNPFQVYFPKTNKEGRTSITASEFRDQFDSHYEIGLMDYNGSIETASQVAAFDLQYQDKLYPSLEIARKRPLLGYERLKWQTSGEMIAYFLSCRNSEFFTEPQSVEIHLNEVIQLVISKNAA
;
A
#
# COMPACT_ATOMS: atom_id res chain seq x y z
N MET A 1 -13.29 6.01 9.09
CA MET A 1 -13.75 5.74 7.73
C MET A 1 -14.79 4.64 7.76
N LYS A 2 -15.78 4.70 6.88
CA LYS A 2 -16.64 3.56 6.57
C LYS A 2 -15.87 2.69 5.57
N LEU A 3 -15.17 1.68 6.08
CA LEU A 3 -14.35 0.80 5.26
C LEU A 3 -15.25 -0.13 4.44
N PRO A 4 -15.18 -0.13 3.09
CA PRO A 4 -15.91 -1.08 2.26
C PRO A 4 -15.40 -2.51 2.50
N SER A 5 -16.18 -3.52 2.08
CA SER A 5 -15.78 -4.93 2.20
C SER A 5 -14.50 -5.26 1.43
N GLN A 6 -14.24 -4.51 0.36
CA GLN A 6 -13.11 -4.64 -0.53
C GLN A 6 -12.79 -3.26 -1.12
N ILE A 7 -11.51 -2.97 -1.33
CA ILE A 7 -11.03 -1.80 -2.07
C ILE A 7 -10.34 -2.33 -3.32
N ASP A 8 -10.82 -1.92 -4.48
CA ASP A 8 -10.31 -2.34 -5.78
C ASP A 8 -9.58 -1.20 -6.46
N ILE A 9 -8.42 -1.51 -7.04
CA ILE A 9 -7.61 -0.55 -7.80
C ILE A 9 -7.36 -1.08 -9.20
N GLN A 10 -7.56 -0.21 -10.17
CA GLN A 10 -7.14 -0.38 -11.56
C GLN A 10 -6.05 0.65 -11.85
N VAL A 11 -4.84 0.17 -12.03
CA VAL A 11 -3.71 0.98 -12.51
C VAL A 11 -3.89 1.20 -14.01
N VAL A 12 -3.65 2.42 -14.47
CA VAL A 12 -3.78 2.81 -15.89
C VAL A 12 -2.52 3.56 -16.33
N CYS A 13 -1.96 3.15 -17.47
CA CYS A 13 -0.84 3.82 -18.13
C CYS A 13 -1.12 3.84 -19.64
N ASN A 14 -0.87 4.97 -20.30
CA ASN A 14 -1.12 5.08 -21.74
C ASN A 14 -0.05 4.35 -22.57
N ASP A 15 1.19 4.31 -22.07
CA ASP A 15 2.37 3.87 -22.85
C ASP A 15 2.84 2.45 -22.49
N GLU A 16 2.09 1.71 -21.67
CA GLU A 16 2.43 0.36 -21.24
C GLU A 16 1.18 -0.51 -21.12
N GLN A 17 1.21 -1.68 -21.75
CA GLN A 17 0.10 -2.64 -21.70
C GLN A 17 0.26 -3.65 -20.58
N ASN A 18 1.50 -3.98 -20.19
CA ASN A 18 1.75 -4.89 -19.08
C ASN A 18 1.98 -4.10 -17.79
N LEU A 19 0.93 -4.02 -16.98
CA LEU A 19 0.91 -3.35 -15.68
C LEU A 19 1.04 -4.34 -14.51
N GLY A 20 1.61 -5.52 -14.76
CA GLY A 20 1.91 -6.50 -13.72
C GLY A 20 3.07 -6.09 -12.82
N ASP A 21 3.06 -6.65 -11.62
CA ASP A 21 4.11 -6.50 -10.61
C ASP A 21 4.29 -5.07 -10.06
N ILE A 22 3.23 -4.26 -10.07
CA ILE A 22 3.20 -2.91 -9.48
C ILE A 22 2.59 -2.99 -8.08
N ILE A 23 3.22 -2.35 -7.10
CA ILE A 23 2.72 -2.28 -5.72
C ILE A 23 2.15 -0.88 -5.48
N VAL A 24 0.84 -0.81 -5.25
CA VAL A 24 0.17 0.43 -4.87
C VAL A 24 0.26 0.61 -3.36
N ARG A 25 0.59 1.81 -2.93
CA ARG A 25 0.52 2.24 -1.54
C ARG A 25 -0.64 3.20 -1.37
N MET A 26 -1.37 2.99 -0.28
CA MET A 26 -2.45 3.84 0.19
C MET A 26 -2.03 4.47 1.51
N ILE A 27 -2.20 5.78 1.61
CA ILE A 27 -1.79 6.60 2.74
C ILE A 27 -3.06 7.13 3.40
N VAL A 28 -3.32 6.64 4.61
CA VAL A 28 -4.56 6.91 5.36
C VAL A 28 -4.24 7.76 6.57
N ARG A 29 -4.96 8.85 6.76
CA ARG A 29 -4.84 9.65 7.99
C ARG A 29 -5.86 9.17 9.01
N SER A 30 -5.40 8.90 10.23
CA SER A 30 -6.25 8.71 11.40
C SER A 30 -5.66 9.46 12.60
N GLY A 31 -6.48 10.22 13.31
CA GLY A 31 -6.02 11.11 14.38
C GLY A 31 -5.20 12.30 13.85
N SER A 32 -4.30 12.83 14.68
CA SER A 32 -3.55 14.06 14.41
C SER A 32 -2.09 13.87 14.00
N LYS A 33 -1.56 12.64 14.07
CA LYS A 33 -0.14 12.33 13.87
C LYS A 33 0.14 11.73 12.48
N ASN A 34 1.04 10.75 12.44
CA ASN A 34 1.58 10.18 11.22
C ASN A 34 0.49 9.43 10.44
N PRO A 35 0.44 9.57 9.11
CA PRO A 35 -0.44 8.75 8.30
C PRO A 35 0.00 7.29 8.30
N PHE A 36 -0.97 6.40 8.28
CA PHE A 36 -0.81 4.95 8.16
C PHE A 36 -0.60 4.55 6.70
N GLN A 37 0.24 3.55 6.44
CA GLN A 37 0.53 3.06 5.09
C GLN A 37 -0.02 1.65 4.88
N VAL A 38 -0.94 1.51 3.93
CA VAL A 38 -1.49 0.22 3.50
C VAL A 38 -0.90 -0.15 2.16
N TYR A 39 -0.44 -1.38 2.03
CA TYR A 39 0.12 -1.92 0.79
C TYR A 39 -0.85 -2.90 0.14
N PHE A 40 -1.07 -2.70 -1.15
CA PHE A 40 -1.81 -3.65 -1.98
C PHE A 40 -0.87 -4.76 -2.45
N PRO A 41 -1.41 -5.96 -2.74
CA PRO A 41 -0.69 -6.95 -3.52
C PRO A 41 -0.23 -6.38 -4.86
N LYS A 42 0.84 -6.96 -5.40
CA LYS A 42 1.27 -6.72 -6.78
C LYS A 42 0.09 -6.89 -7.74
N THR A 43 -0.05 -5.95 -8.64
CA THR A 43 -1.03 -6.00 -9.72
C THR A 43 -0.80 -7.19 -10.64
N ASN A 44 -1.88 -7.67 -11.25
CA ASN A 44 -1.79 -8.57 -12.40
C ASN A 44 -1.39 -7.79 -13.68
N LYS A 45 -1.22 -8.50 -14.81
CA LYS A 45 -0.79 -7.89 -16.08
C LYS A 45 -1.72 -6.77 -16.56
N GLU A 46 -3.00 -6.85 -16.22
CA GLU A 46 -4.01 -5.86 -16.55
C GLU A 46 -4.01 -4.66 -15.59
N GLY A 47 -3.14 -4.63 -14.58
CA GLY A 47 -3.04 -3.52 -13.62
C GLY A 47 -4.03 -3.57 -12.46
N ARG A 48 -4.68 -4.72 -12.23
CA ARG A 48 -5.69 -4.88 -11.16
C ARG A 48 -5.07 -5.39 -9.88
N THR A 49 -5.49 -4.81 -8.75
CA THR A 49 -5.19 -5.30 -7.41
C THR A 49 -6.32 -4.95 -6.46
N SER A 50 -6.43 -5.69 -5.36
CA SER A 50 -7.49 -5.53 -4.37
C SER A 50 -7.01 -5.91 -2.99
N ILE A 51 -7.60 -5.30 -1.96
CA ILE A 51 -7.51 -5.77 -0.58
C ILE A 51 -8.89 -5.89 0.02
N THR A 52 -9.07 -6.91 0.86
CA THR A 52 -10.29 -7.04 1.66
C THR A 52 -10.26 -6.13 2.87
N ALA A 53 -11.43 -5.89 3.47
CA ALA A 53 -11.53 -5.18 4.74
C ALA A 53 -10.73 -5.86 5.87
N SER A 54 -10.60 -7.18 5.85
CA SER A 54 -9.78 -7.91 6.84
C SER A 54 -8.31 -7.59 6.66
N GLU A 55 -7.79 -7.68 5.43
CA GLU A 55 -6.38 -7.38 5.16
C GLU A 55 -6.02 -5.92 5.43
N PHE A 56 -6.96 -5.00 5.20
CA PHE A 56 -6.80 -3.61 5.60
C PHE A 56 -6.66 -3.50 7.13
N ARG A 57 -7.57 -4.13 7.90
CA ARG A 57 -7.53 -4.13 9.37
C ARG A 57 -6.24 -4.73 9.90
N ASP A 58 -5.84 -5.88 9.36
CA ASP A 58 -4.63 -6.58 9.79
C ASP A 58 -3.35 -5.75 9.59
N GLN A 59 -3.31 -4.95 8.51
CA GLN A 59 -2.25 -3.97 8.30
C GLN A 59 -2.39 -2.82 9.30
N PHE A 60 -3.56 -2.18 9.37
CA PHE A 60 -3.85 -1.00 10.18
C PHE A 60 -3.60 -1.20 11.68
N ASP A 61 -4.00 -2.36 12.21
CA ASP A 61 -3.91 -2.70 13.63
C ASP A 61 -2.53 -3.24 14.02
N SER A 62 -1.54 -3.14 13.13
CA SER A 62 -0.20 -3.57 13.45
C SER A 62 0.46 -2.65 14.48
N HIS A 63 0.61 -3.17 15.70
CA HIS A 63 1.09 -2.50 16.92
C HIS A 63 2.33 -1.58 16.77
N TYR A 64 3.19 -1.80 15.77
CA TYR A 64 4.36 -0.95 15.54
C TYR A 64 3.99 0.43 14.97
N GLU A 65 2.94 0.51 14.14
CA GLU A 65 2.45 1.79 13.61
C GLU A 65 1.47 2.46 14.58
N ILE A 66 0.73 1.70 15.40
CA ILE A 66 -0.15 2.27 16.43
C ILE A 66 0.63 3.17 17.41
N GLY A 67 1.86 2.78 17.79
CA GLY A 67 2.71 3.62 18.65
C GLY A 67 3.19 4.92 18.00
N LEU A 68 3.14 5.01 16.67
CA LEU A 68 3.48 6.19 15.87
C LEU A 68 2.25 7.00 15.47
N MET A 69 1.06 6.38 15.49
CA MET A 69 -0.22 7.06 15.40
C MET A 69 -0.55 7.78 16.72
N ASP A 70 -1.48 8.72 16.65
CA ASP A 70 -2.03 9.31 17.86
C ASP A 70 -2.76 8.22 18.65
N TYR A 71 -2.80 8.29 19.99
CA TYR A 71 -3.47 7.26 20.84
C TYR A 71 -4.97 7.10 20.47
N ASN A 72 -5.53 8.08 19.76
CA ASN A 72 -6.92 8.13 19.31
C ASN A 72 -7.11 7.68 17.84
N GLY A 73 -6.07 7.20 17.16
CA GLY A 73 -6.17 6.73 15.77
C GLY A 73 -6.85 5.36 15.69
N SER A 74 -8.02 5.30 15.07
CA SER A 74 -8.77 4.07 14.76
C SER A 74 -9.18 4.02 13.29
N ILE A 75 -9.66 2.89 12.81
CA ILE A 75 -10.23 2.79 11.47
C ILE A 75 -11.49 3.64 11.38
N GLU A 76 -12.32 3.66 12.43
CA GLU A 76 -13.57 4.42 12.49
C GLU A 76 -13.32 5.92 12.37
N THR A 77 -12.22 6.42 12.96
CA THR A 77 -11.81 7.83 12.89
C THR A 77 -10.93 8.16 11.69
N ALA A 78 -10.51 7.16 10.90
CA ALA A 78 -9.72 7.40 9.70
C ALA A 78 -10.48 8.25 8.67
N SER A 79 -9.76 9.08 7.92
CA SER A 79 -10.33 9.86 6.81
C SER A 79 -10.93 8.94 5.74
N GLN A 80 -12.07 9.33 5.17
CA GLN A 80 -12.64 8.65 4.00
C GLN A 80 -11.82 8.94 2.73
N VAL A 81 -11.12 10.07 2.70
CA VAL A 81 -10.18 10.45 1.66
C VAL A 81 -8.80 9.90 2.01
N ALA A 82 -8.23 9.10 1.12
CA ALA A 82 -6.87 8.58 1.22
C ALA A 82 -6.05 9.01 0.00
N ALA A 83 -4.73 9.10 0.17
CA ALA A 83 -3.81 9.33 -0.93
C ALA A 83 -3.28 8.00 -1.46
N PHE A 84 -3.25 7.83 -2.77
CA PHE A 84 -2.74 6.64 -3.45
C PHE A 84 -1.52 7.00 -4.29
N ASP A 85 -0.45 6.24 -4.14
CA ASP A 85 0.76 6.37 -4.95
C ASP A 85 1.43 5.01 -5.15
N LEU A 86 2.60 5.02 -5.80
CA LEU A 86 3.42 3.83 -5.92
C LEU A 86 4.34 3.69 -4.70
N GLN A 87 4.58 2.43 -4.32
CA GLN A 87 5.58 2.15 -3.31
C GLN A 87 7.00 2.30 -3.89
N TYR A 88 7.77 3.26 -3.38
CA TYR A 88 9.16 3.46 -3.80
C TYR A 88 10.15 2.88 -2.78
N GLN A 89 11.19 2.22 -3.28
CA GLN A 89 12.13 1.43 -2.47
C GLN A 89 12.97 2.26 -1.50
N ASP A 90 13.30 3.51 -1.89
CA ASP A 90 14.01 4.48 -1.07
C ASP A 90 13.27 4.84 0.23
N LYS A 91 11.94 4.66 0.24
CA LYS A 91 11.07 4.96 1.38
C LYS A 91 10.76 3.76 2.27
N LEU A 92 10.98 2.52 1.81
CA LEU A 92 10.57 1.33 2.57
C LEU A 92 11.54 1.03 3.72
N TYR A 93 12.85 1.14 3.49
CA TYR A 93 13.86 0.81 4.50
C TYR A 93 15.14 1.66 4.33
N PRO A 94 15.42 2.61 5.25
CA PRO A 94 16.64 3.43 5.19
C PRO A 94 17.93 2.58 5.28
N SER A 95 17.85 1.33 5.75
CA SER A 95 18.83 0.31 5.38
C SER A 95 18.19 -1.08 5.30
N LEU A 96 18.43 -1.79 4.19
CA LEU A 96 17.98 -3.18 3.99
C LEU A 96 18.54 -4.13 5.06
N GLU A 97 19.69 -3.81 5.64
CA GLU A 97 20.29 -4.58 6.71
C GLU A 97 19.45 -4.53 7.99
N ILE A 98 18.94 -3.36 8.37
CA ILE A 98 18.05 -3.21 9.53
C ILE A 98 16.71 -3.89 9.25
N ALA A 99 16.17 -3.75 8.03
CA ALA A 99 14.92 -4.37 7.62
C ALA A 99 14.95 -5.90 7.77
N ARG A 100 16.04 -6.55 7.35
CA ARG A 100 16.21 -8.00 7.45
C ARG A 100 16.24 -8.52 8.89
N LYS A 101 16.71 -7.69 9.83
CA LYS A 101 16.78 -8.01 11.26
C LYS A 101 15.46 -7.76 11.99
N ARG A 102 14.52 -7.02 11.38
CA ARG A 102 13.21 -6.77 11.97
C ARG A 102 12.38 -8.06 11.94
N PRO A 103 11.74 -8.46 13.05
CA PRO A 103 10.76 -9.54 13.01
C PRO A 103 9.57 -9.14 12.14
N LEU A 104 8.98 -10.12 11.45
CA LEU A 104 7.70 -9.95 10.76
C LEU A 104 6.61 -9.57 11.77
N LEU A 105 5.77 -8.61 11.38
CA LEU A 105 4.54 -8.24 12.08
C LEU A 105 3.51 -9.37 11.98
N GLY A 106 2.48 -9.34 12.83
CA GLY A 106 1.46 -10.40 12.90
C GLY A 106 0.83 -10.70 11.53
N TYR A 107 0.38 -9.68 10.81
CA TYR A 107 -0.20 -9.84 9.48
C TYR A 107 0.82 -10.27 8.41
N GLU A 108 2.08 -9.82 8.53
CA GLU A 108 3.15 -10.17 7.60
C GLU A 108 3.45 -11.68 7.66
N ARG A 109 3.36 -12.28 8.85
CA ARG A 109 3.54 -13.73 9.06
C ARG A 109 2.46 -14.58 8.40
N LEU A 110 1.31 -14.00 8.05
CA LEU A 110 0.28 -14.69 7.28
C LEU A 110 0.69 -14.87 5.80
N LYS A 111 1.61 -14.03 5.31
CA LYS A 111 2.01 -13.98 3.90
C LYS A 111 3.44 -14.48 3.68
N TRP A 112 4.34 -14.27 4.64
CA TRP A 112 5.77 -14.57 4.49
C TRP A 112 6.31 -15.37 5.66
N GLN A 113 7.27 -16.25 5.37
CA GLN A 113 7.97 -17.04 6.40
C GLN A 113 9.13 -16.26 7.01
N THR A 114 9.75 -15.35 6.23
CA THR A 114 10.91 -14.58 6.66
C THR A 114 10.84 -13.13 6.18
N SER A 115 11.50 -12.22 6.93
CA SER A 115 11.66 -10.82 6.50
C SER A 115 12.40 -10.70 5.17
N GLY A 116 13.30 -11.64 4.87
CA GLY A 116 14.00 -11.71 3.58
C GLY A 116 13.06 -11.94 2.41
N GLU A 117 12.07 -12.82 2.56
CA GLU A 117 11.05 -13.12 1.55
C GLU A 117 10.17 -11.90 1.27
N MET A 118 9.67 -11.26 2.33
CA MET A 118 8.90 -10.02 2.23
C MET A 118 9.71 -8.92 1.52
N ILE A 119 10.96 -8.70 1.91
CA ILE A 119 11.83 -7.71 1.27
C ILE A 119 12.03 -8.04 -0.21
N ALA A 120 12.29 -9.30 -0.55
CA ALA A 120 12.45 -9.73 -1.94
C ALA A 120 11.16 -9.50 -2.75
N TYR A 121 9.99 -9.70 -2.16
CA TYR A 121 8.70 -9.40 -2.78
C TYR A 121 8.59 -7.91 -3.14
N PHE A 122 8.87 -7.00 -2.21
CA PHE A 122 8.81 -5.56 -2.48
C PHE A 122 9.90 -5.10 -3.45
N LEU A 123 11.12 -5.65 -3.37
CA LEU A 123 12.22 -5.27 -4.26
C LEU A 123 12.03 -5.76 -5.70
N SER A 124 11.25 -6.82 -5.90
CA SER A 124 10.95 -7.36 -7.24
C SER A 124 9.72 -6.72 -7.88
N CYS A 125 9.20 -5.61 -7.36
CA CYS A 125 8.17 -4.85 -8.04
C CYS A 125 8.75 -4.00 -9.17
N ARG A 126 7.91 -3.61 -10.13
CA ARG A 126 8.27 -2.79 -11.29
C ARG A 126 8.08 -1.30 -11.07
N ASN A 127 7.81 -0.86 -9.84
CA ASN A 127 7.50 0.54 -9.54
C ASN A 127 8.58 1.54 -9.98
N SER A 128 9.85 1.12 -10.08
CA SER A 128 10.94 1.97 -10.60
C SER A 128 10.80 2.33 -12.09
N GLU A 129 10.00 1.57 -12.84
CA GLU A 129 9.70 1.87 -14.25
C GLU A 129 8.61 2.94 -14.41
N PHE A 130 7.95 3.33 -13.31
CA PHE A 130 6.77 4.19 -13.35
C PHE A 130 6.84 5.35 -12.35
N PHE A 131 6.03 6.36 -12.62
CA PHE A 131 5.85 7.52 -11.77
C PHE A 131 4.38 7.89 -11.63
N THR A 132 4.02 8.36 -10.43
CA THR A 132 2.74 9.03 -10.19
C THR A 132 2.90 10.03 -9.06
N GLU A 133 2.19 11.14 -9.14
CA GLU A 133 1.96 11.99 -7.97
C GLU A 133 0.88 11.36 -7.09
N PRO A 134 0.92 11.55 -5.75
CA PRO A 134 -0.13 11.04 -4.87
C PRO A 134 -1.52 11.55 -5.28
N GLN A 135 -2.42 10.63 -5.60
CA GLN A 135 -3.80 10.92 -5.98
C GLN A 135 -4.72 10.77 -4.78
N SER A 136 -5.40 11.85 -4.39
CA SER A 136 -6.36 11.83 -3.29
C SER A 136 -7.72 11.37 -3.78
N VAL A 137 -8.23 10.28 -3.20
CA VAL A 137 -9.49 9.65 -3.61
C VAL A 137 -10.34 9.40 -2.37
N GLU A 138 -11.63 9.74 -2.45
CA GLU A 138 -12.62 9.33 -1.45
C GLU A 138 -13.04 7.88 -1.71
N ILE A 139 -13.01 7.06 -0.68
CA ILE A 139 -13.23 5.62 -0.82
C ILE A 139 -14.71 5.33 -0.69
N HIS A 140 -15.32 4.72 -1.70
CA HIS A 140 -16.72 4.33 -1.66
C HIS A 140 -16.91 2.82 -1.81
N LEU A 141 -18.11 2.35 -1.47
CA LEU A 141 -18.48 0.95 -1.63
C LEU A 141 -18.66 0.63 -3.13
N ASN A 142 -18.10 -0.51 -3.57
CA ASN A 142 -18.20 -1.02 -4.94
C ASN A 142 -17.59 -0.11 -6.01
N GLU A 143 -16.68 0.78 -5.64
CA GLU A 143 -15.95 1.61 -6.59
C GLU A 143 -14.58 1.02 -6.90
N VAL A 144 -14.21 1.02 -8.18
CA VAL A 144 -12.86 0.70 -8.63
C VAL A 144 -12.09 2.00 -8.79
N ILE A 145 -11.12 2.21 -7.90
CA ILE A 145 -10.26 3.40 -7.92
C ILE A 145 -9.32 3.29 -9.12
N GLN A 146 -9.35 4.31 -9.99
CA GLN A 146 -8.42 4.42 -11.10
C GLN A 146 -7.15 5.13 -10.62
N LEU A 147 -6.01 4.45 -10.66
CA LEU A 147 -4.71 5.05 -10.37
C LEU A 147 -3.95 5.28 -11.67
N VAL A 148 -3.89 6.53 -12.11
CA VAL A 148 -3.16 6.88 -13.34
C VAL A 148 -1.67 6.99 -13.05
N ILE A 149 -0.85 6.32 -13.85
CA ILE A 149 0.60 6.36 -13.75
C ILE A 149 1.22 6.66 -15.11
N SER A 150 2.46 7.14 -15.09
CA SER A 150 3.26 7.40 -16.28
C SER A 150 4.50 6.50 -16.26
N LYS A 151 5.00 6.13 -17.44
CA LYS A 151 6.30 5.44 -17.55
C LYS A 151 7.42 6.45 -17.31
N ASN A 152 8.44 6.07 -16.54
CA ASN A 152 9.63 6.89 -16.39
C ASN A 152 10.33 7.01 -17.76
N ALA A 153 10.85 8.21 -18.06
CA ALA A 153 11.73 8.37 -19.20
C ALA A 153 13.00 7.50 -18.97
N ALA A 154 13.32 6.67 -19.96
CA ALA A 154 14.52 5.82 -19.96
C ALA A 154 15.81 6.65 -19.99
#